data_AF-A0A3P1B990-F1
#
_entry.id   AF-A0A3P1B990-F1
#
_cell.length_a   1.000
_cell.length_b   1.000
_cell.length_c   1.000
_cell.angle_alpha   90.00
_cell.angle_beta   90.00
_cell.angle_gamma   90.00
#
_symmetry.space_group_name_H-M   'P 1'
#
loop_
_entity.id
_entity.type
_entity.pdbx_description
1 polymer ?
#
loop_
_entity_poly.entity_id
_entity_poly.type
_entity_poly.pdbx_seq_one_letter_code
_entity_poly.pdbx_strand_id
1 'polypeptide(L)'
;MITRIRDVQKIKLGPDSKLKVGDPFLDYLPEVGPISEIIEVDGQKYALGPLSDLIDEFKYDSQKRVTEHVHILTTAKGAEVYSYEYPSPNQLIQKYVHEGFPTQSGTVTYQLDNEGLIDRTKESFVSGDYFGHYSYGGNPANNPVFKNNPSVSEGTNPITGKYTSIVEFDLSKPNLPNPVPFFGKTDLNLPLNSTLTYETYIPKVVGVEHRYTFDSQGKVIRRITINTYDSDKGVTVTEYEYKCQ
;
A
#
# COMPACT_ATOMS: atom_id res chain seq x y z
N MET A 1 -14.20 -4.85 -6.32
CA MET A 1 -12.84 -5.35 -6.07
C MET A 1 -11.89 -4.35 -6.68
N ILE A 2 -10.82 -3.99 -5.99
CA ILE A 2 -9.78 -3.11 -6.53
C ILE A 2 -9.06 -3.89 -7.64
N THR A 3 -8.87 -3.29 -8.81
CA THR A 3 -8.16 -3.90 -9.93
C THR A 3 -6.82 -3.23 -10.20
N ARG A 4 -6.67 -1.97 -9.79
CA ARG A 4 -5.41 -1.25 -9.87
C ARG A 4 -5.26 -0.31 -8.68
N ILE A 5 -4.05 -0.23 -8.16
CA ILE A 5 -3.60 0.79 -7.21
C ILE A 5 -2.41 1.49 -7.86
N ARG A 6 -2.35 2.81 -7.81
CA ARG A 6 -1.19 3.54 -8.32
C ARG A 6 -0.82 4.71 -7.45
N ASP A 7 0.47 4.89 -7.18
CA ASP A 7 1.00 6.10 -6.57
C ASP A 7 1.33 7.10 -7.66
N VAL A 8 0.56 8.18 -7.71
CA VAL A 8 0.63 9.21 -8.76
C VAL A 8 1.86 10.08 -8.55
N GLN A 9 2.64 10.26 -9.62
CA GLN A 9 3.76 11.19 -9.59
C GLN A 9 3.27 12.62 -9.38
N LYS A 10 4.07 13.39 -8.65
CA LYS A 10 3.73 14.78 -8.35
C LYS A 10 4.95 15.67 -8.24
N ILE A 11 4.74 16.95 -8.54
CA ILE A 11 5.75 17.99 -8.38
C ILE A 11 5.19 19.03 -7.41
N LYS A 12 5.97 19.36 -6.38
CA LYS A 12 5.66 20.45 -5.45
C LYS A 12 5.83 21.77 -6.20
N LEU A 13 4.78 22.60 -6.23
CA LEU A 13 4.81 23.87 -6.96
C LEU A 13 5.29 25.01 -6.06
N GLY A 14 6.21 25.83 -6.55
CA GLY A 14 6.58 27.08 -5.87
C GLY A 14 5.42 28.09 -5.85
N PRO A 15 5.43 29.07 -4.92
CA PRO A 15 4.35 30.05 -4.79
C PRO A 15 4.10 30.86 -6.08
N ASP A 16 5.15 31.10 -6.87
CA ASP A 16 5.08 31.85 -8.12
C ASP A 16 4.95 30.97 -9.39
N SER A 17 4.80 29.65 -9.22
CA SER A 17 4.68 28.71 -10.34
C SER A 17 3.55 29.12 -11.29
N LYS A 18 3.83 29.02 -12.60
CA LYS A 18 2.86 29.29 -13.67
C LYS A 18 2.28 28.03 -14.30
N LEU A 19 2.72 26.85 -13.83
CA LEU A 19 2.23 25.56 -14.31
C LEU A 19 0.73 25.43 -14.04
N LYS A 20 -0.01 24.95 -15.05
CA LYS A 20 -1.44 24.68 -15.02
C LYS A 20 -1.75 23.30 -15.60
N VAL A 21 -2.96 22.82 -15.34
CA VAL A 21 -3.48 21.60 -15.98
C VAL A 21 -3.37 21.74 -17.50
N GLY A 22 -2.84 20.71 -18.16
CA GLY A 22 -2.56 20.68 -19.59
C GLY A 22 -1.14 21.05 -19.98
N ASP A 23 -0.36 21.72 -19.13
CA ASP A 23 1.08 21.95 -19.37
C ASP A 23 1.86 20.63 -19.27
N PRO A 24 3.05 20.50 -19.89
CA PRO A 24 3.91 19.33 -19.72
C PRO A 24 4.20 19.05 -18.23
N PHE A 25 4.12 17.78 -17.82
CA PHE A 25 4.47 17.41 -16.45
C PHE A 25 5.97 17.55 -16.18
N LEU A 26 6.80 17.20 -17.16
CA LEU A 26 8.25 17.40 -17.15
C LEU A 26 8.65 18.21 -18.38
N ASP A 27 9.16 19.43 -18.17
CA ASP A 27 9.55 20.33 -19.27
C ASP A 27 10.60 19.72 -20.20
N TYR A 28 11.43 18.83 -19.68
CA TYR A 28 12.51 18.16 -20.43
C TYR A 28 12.08 16.83 -21.08
N LEU A 29 10.85 16.34 -20.82
CA LEU A 29 10.28 15.13 -21.40
C LEU A 29 8.76 15.31 -21.64
N PRO A 30 8.35 16.18 -22.57
CA PRO A 30 6.94 16.50 -22.79
C PRO A 30 6.10 15.29 -23.24
N GLU A 31 6.73 14.27 -23.83
CA GLU A 31 6.09 13.01 -24.23
C GLU A 31 5.55 12.18 -23.07
N VAL A 32 6.00 12.46 -21.84
CA VAL A 32 5.47 11.84 -20.61
C VAL A 32 3.99 12.17 -20.42
N GLY A 33 3.55 13.32 -20.93
CA GLY A 33 2.17 13.77 -20.92
C GLY A 33 1.94 14.98 -20.00
N PRO A 34 0.72 15.54 -20.05
CA PRO A 34 0.42 16.79 -19.37
C PRO A 34 0.09 16.60 -17.89
N ILE A 35 0.23 17.67 -17.11
CA ILE A 35 -0.35 17.80 -15.78
C ILE A 35 -1.85 17.53 -15.88
N SER A 36 -2.32 16.52 -15.16
CA SER A 36 -3.74 16.14 -15.17
C SER A 36 -4.56 16.92 -14.16
N GLU A 37 -3.94 17.28 -13.04
CA GLU A 37 -4.61 17.93 -11.91
C GLU A 37 -3.63 18.74 -11.07
N ILE A 38 -4.12 19.79 -10.40
CA ILE A 38 -3.38 20.47 -9.34
C ILE A 38 -4.20 20.37 -8.06
N ILE A 39 -3.60 19.77 -7.03
CA ILE A 39 -4.19 19.65 -5.70
C ILE A 39 -3.53 20.64 -4.74
N GLU A 40 -4.25 20.98 -3.68
CA GLU A 40 -3.72 21.78 -2.57
C GLU A 40 -3.80 20.99 -1.27
N VAL A 41 -2.68 20.89 -0.57
CA VAL A 41 -2.56 20.21 0.72
C VAL A 41 -1.91 21.19 1.69
N ASP A 42 -2.68 21.65 2.67
CA ASP A 42 -2.22 22.59 3.70
C ASP A 42 -1.62 23.88 3.13
N GLY A 43 -2.25 24.44 2.09
CA GLY A 43 -1.79 25.64 1.38
C GLY A 43 -0.65 25.40 0.37
N GLN A 44 -0.07 24.20 0.33
CA GLN A 44 0.94 23.81 -0.65
C GLN A 44 0.29 23.16 -1.87
N LYS A 45 0.58 23.68 -3.06
CA LYS A 45 0.11 23.12 -4.32
C LYS A 45 1.03 22.03 -4.86
N TYR A 46 0.43 21.00 -5.46
CA TYR A 46 1.12 19.91 -6.13
C TYR A 46 0.49 19.68 -7.51
N ALA A 47 1.31 19.68 -8.56
CA ALA A 47 0.88 19.22 -9.88
C ALA A 47 0.98 17.69 -9.91
N LEU A 48 -0.10 17.02 -10.35
CA LEU A 48 -0.16 15.58 -10.54
C LEU A 48 0.11 15.24 -12.00
N GLY A 49 1.00 14.28 -12.22
CA GLY A 49 1.40 13.82 -13.54
C GLY A 49 0.63 12.61 -14.01
N PRO A 50 0.79 12.24 -15.29
CA PRO A 50 0.18 11.04 -15.86
C PRO A 50 0.92 9.76 -15.45
N LEU A 51 2.13 9.88 -14.90
CA LEU A 51 2.96 8.78 -14.45
C LEU A 51 2.59 8.32 -13.05
N SER A 52 3.06 7.11 -12.73
CA SER A 52 2.98 6.56 -11.40
C SER A 52 4.37 6.09 -10.98
N ASP A 53 4.72 6.25 -9.71
CA ASP A 53 5.98 5.72 -9.17
C ASP A 53 5.87 4.22 -8.91
N LEU A 54 4.67 3.78 -8.53
CA LEU A 54 4.32 2.43 -8.17
C LEU A 54 2.93 2.10 -8.73
N ILE A 55 2.78 0.92 -9.32
CA ILE A 55 1.50 0.38 -9.80
C ILE A 55 1.34 -1.05 -9.30
N ASP A 56 0.23 -1.34 -8.65
CA ASP A 56 -0.24 -2.71 -8.39
C ASP A 56 -1.45 -3.01 -9.26
N GLU A 57 -1.43 -4.11 -10.00
CA GLU A 57 -2.55 -4.60 -10.79
C GLU A 57 -3.01 -5.97 -10.31
N PHE A 58 -4.32 -6.19 -10.26
CA PHE A 58 -4.91 -7.43 -9.75
C PHE A 58 -5.89 -8.05 -10.74
N LYS A 59 -5.76 -9.35 -10.96
CA LYS A 59 -6.73 -10.17 -11.69
C LYS A 59 -7.45 -11.11 -10.73
N TYR A 60 -8.70 -11.43 -11.06
CA TYR A 60 -9.57 -12.26 -10.24
C TYR A 60 -10.26 -13.35 -11.06
N ASP A 61 -10.45 -14.52 -10.46
CA ASP A 61 -11.26 -15.60 -11.02
C ASP A 61 -12.78 -15.34 -10.88
N SER A 62 -13.58 -16.29 -11.35
CA SER A 62 -15.06 -16.25 -11.26
C SER A 62 -15.58 -16.33 -9.82
N GLN A 63 -14.78 -16.85 -8.88
CA GLN A 63 -15.07 -16.90 -7.46
C GLN A 63 -14.58 -15.65 -6.72
N LYS A 64 -14.08 -14.64 -7.45
CA LYS A 64 -13.57 -13.37 -6.90
C LYS A 64 -12.29 -13.55 -6.06
N ARG A 65 -11.54 -14.63 -6.26
CA ARG A 65 -10.22 -14.83 -5.66
C ARG A 65 -9.16 -14.23 -6.58
N VAL A 66 -8.12 -13.63 -6.00
CA VAL A 66 -7.01 -13.06 -6.77
C VAL A 66 -6.23 -14.19 -7.44
N THR A 67 -5.95 -14.06 -8.73
CA THR A 67 -5.18 -15.05 -9.51
C THR A 67 -3.84 -14.50 -9.95
N GLU A 68 -3.72 -13.18 -10.02
CA GLU A 68 -2.48 -12.49 -10.41
C GLU A 68 -2.41 -11.15 -9.69
N HIS A 69 -1.20 -10.81 -9.23
CA HIS A 69 -0.82 -9.49 -8.75
C HIS A 69 0.48 -9.08 -9.47
N VAL A 70 0.46 -7.96 -10.17
CA VAL A 70 1.64 -7.38 -10.81
C VAL A 70 2.01 -6.12 -10.06
N HIS A 71 3.24 -6.07 -9.54
CA HIS A 71 3.81 -4.91 -8.87
C HIS A 71 4.89 -4.29 -9.75
N ILE A 72 4.73 -3.01 -10.09
CA ILE A 72 5.58 -2.27 -11.01
C ILE A 72 6.12 -1.05 -10.29
N LEU A 73 7.44 -0.98 -10.14
CA LEU A 73 8.15 0.25 -9.81
C LEU A 73 8.65 0.84 -11.13
N THR A 74 8.19 2.03 -11.52
CA THR A 74 8.45 2.56 -12.88
C THR A 74 9.93 2.89 -13.12
N THR A 75 10.73 3.00 -12.06
CA THR A 75 12.19 3.19 -12.12
C THR A 75 12.97 1.87 -12.07
N ALA A 76 12.31 0.74 -11.79
CA ALA A 76 12.93 -0.57 -11.72
C ALA A 76 12.92 -1.27 -13.08
N LYS A 77 13.80 -2.26 -13.23
CA LYS A 77 13.86 -3.08 -14.43
C LYS A 77 12.79 -4.17 -14.37
N GLY A 78 11.75 -4.06 -15.19
CA GLY A 78 10.66 -5.04 -15.27
C GLY A 78 9.69 -4.96 -14.09
N ALA A 79 8.81 -5.96 -13.96
CA ALA A 79 7.84 -6.06 -12.87
C ALA A 79 8.10 -7.27 -11.96
N GLU A 80 7.49 -7.22 -10.78
CA GLU A 80 7.28 -8.35 -9.88
C GLU A 80 5.89 -8.95 -10.18
N VAL A 81 5.83 -10.20 -10.59
CA VAL A 81 4.59 -10.88 -10.96
C VAL A 81 4.33 -12.02 -10.01
N TYR A 82 3.21 -11.96 -9.31
CA TYR A 82 2.72 -12.99 -8.42
C TYR A 82 1.51 -13.68 -9.05
N SER A 83 1.54 -15.00 -9.21
CA SER A 83 0.39 -15.80 -9.65
C SER A 83 -0.07 -16.71 -8.53
N TYR A 84 -1.38 -16.88 -8.39
CA TYR A 84 -2.01 -17.61 -7.30
C TYR A 84 -2.90 -18.74 -7.83
N GLU A 85 -2.65 -19.95 -7.35
CA GLU A 85 -3.45 -21.13 -7.64
C GLU A 85 -4.05 -21.70 -6.34
N TYR A 86 -5.28 -22.21 -6.45
CA TYR A 86 -6.07 -22.74 -5.33
C TYR A 86 -6.40 -24.21 -5.57
N PRO A 87 -5.42 -25.13 -5.46
CA PRO A 87 -5.61 -26.55 -5.77
C PRO A 87 -6.60 -27.24 -4.82
N SER A 88 -6.77 -26.73 -3.61
CA SER A 88 -7.78 -27.19 -2.65
C SER A 88 -8.24 -26.04 -1.75
N PRO A 89 -9.35 -26.17 -1.00
CA PRO A 89 -9.86 -25.10 -0.12
C PRO A 89 -8.85 -24.63 0.93
N ASN A 90 -7.93 -25.50 1.35
CA ASN A 90 -6.98 -25.23 2.44
C ASN A 90 -5.54 -25.05 1.93
N GLN A 91 -5.36 -24.76 0.64
CA GLN A 91 -4.04 -24.64 0.04
C GLN A 91 -3.99 -23.53 -1.00
N LEU A 92 -2.93 -22.73 -0.94
CA LEU A 92 -2.60 -21.68 -1.88
C LEU A 92 -1.19 -21.94 -2.42
N ILE A 93 -1.03 -21.93 -3.74
CA ILE A 93 0.29 -21.92 -4.39
C ILE A 93 0.51 -20.52 -4.93
N GLN A 94 1.59 -19.87 -4.48
CA GLN A 94 2.05 -18.58 -4.99
C GLN A 94 3.30 -18.81 -5.82
N LYS A 95 3.25 -18.39 -7.08
CA LYS A 95 4.43 -18.30 -7.94
C LYS A 95 4.84 -16.84 -8.05
N TYR A 96 6.11 -16.54 -7.86
CA TYR A 96 6.69 -15.22 -8.05
C TYR A 96 7.70 -15.25 -9.19
N VAL A 97 7.63 -14.24 -10.05
CA VAL A 97 8.53 -14.03 -11.17
C VAL A 97 8.95 -12.57 -11.18
N HIS A 98 10.26 -12.30 -11.19
CA HIS A 98 10.77 -10.97 -11.49
C HIS A 98 11.14 -10.88 -12.98
N GLU A 99 10.41 -10.07 -13.76
CA GLU A 99 10.60 -10.01 -15.22
C GLU A 99 11.98 -9.46 -15.63
N GLY A 100 12.52 -8.49 -14.89
CA GLY A 100 13.86 -7.93 -15.16
C GLY A 100 15.02 -8.77 -14.63
N PHE A 101 14.75 -9.63 -13.65
CA PHE A 101 15.71 -10.54 -13.02
C PHE A 101 15.11 -11.95 -12.86
N PRO A 102 14.90 -12.71 -13.96
CA PRO A 102 14.17 -13.98 -13.90
C PRO A 102 14.80 -15.04 -12.97
N THR A 103 16.09 -14.92 -12.66
CA THR A 103 16.78 -15.79 -11.69
C THR A 103 16.28 -15.60 -10.25
N GLN A 104 15.58 -14.49 -9.97
CA GLN A 104 14.92 -14.21 -8.70
C GLN A 104 13.44 -14.63 -8.78
N SER A 105 13.15 -15.84 -9.23
CA SER A 105 11.78 -16.36 -9.32
C SER A 105 11.64 -17.62 -8.47
N GLY A 106 10.45 -17.89 -7.95
CA GLY A 106 10.21 -19.11 -7.19
C GLY A 106 8.75 -19.38 -6.89
N THR A 107 8.50 -20.47 -6.17
CA THR A 107 7.15 -20.92 -5.83
C THR A 107 7.08 -21.26 -4.35
N VAL A 108 6.03 -20.79 -3.68
CA VAL A 108 5.74 -21.09 -2.27
C VAL A 108 4.36 -21.73 -2.20
N THR A 109 4.21 -22.75 -1.37
CA THR A 109 2.92 -23.37 -1.07
C THR A 109 2.54 -23.06 0.36
N TYR A 110 1.41 -22.38 0.54
CA TYR A 110 0.85 -22.06 1.84
C TYR A 110 -0.28 -23.03 2.19
N GLN A 111 -0.32 -23.43 3.46
CA GLN A 111 -1.51 -24.02 4.06
C GLN A 111 -2.43 -22.91 4.54
N LEU A 112 -3.72 -23.06 4.31
CA LEU A 112 -4.74 -22.12 4.79
C LEU A 112 -5.52 -22.74 5.96
N ASP A 113 -5.91 -21.91 6.91
CA ASP A 113 -6.84 -22.28 7.95
C ASP A 113 -8.30 -22.32 7.45
N ASN A 114 -9.25 -22.60 8.35
CA ASN A 114 -10.67 -22.67 8.01
C ASN A 114 -11.28 -21.30 7.64
N GLU A 115 -10.57 -20.20 7.88
CA GLU A 115 -10.96 -18.84 7.48
C GLU A 115 -10.34 -18.43 6.14
N GLY A 116 -9.52 -19.32 5.53
CA GLY A 116 -8.82 -19.05 4.28
C GLY A 116 -7.58 -18.17 4.45
N LEU A 117 -7.04 -18.06 5.66
CA LEU A 117 -5.84 -17.29 5.98
C LEU A 117 -4.61 -18.18 5.99
N ILE A 118 -3.45 -17.65 5.61
CA ILE A 118 -2.18 -18.38 5.66
C ILE A 118 -1.86 -18.78 7.11
N ASP A 119 -1.74 -20.09 7.33
CA ASP A 119 -1.26 -20.66 8.58
C ASP A 119 0.26 -20.55 8.65
N ARG A 120 0.73 -19.45 9.27
CA ARG A 120 2.15 -19.14 9.44
C ARG A 120 2.91 -20.16 10.29
N THR A 121 2.23 -21.09 10.97
CA THR A 121 2.88 -22.16 11.75
C THR A 121 3.30 -23.35 10.89
N LYS A 122 2.85 -23.42 9.63
CA LYS A 122 3.04 -24.56 8.72
C LYS A 122 3.71 -24.19 7.40
N GLU A 123 4.41 -23.05 7.35
CA GLU A 123 5.12 -22.62 6.15
C GLU A 123 6.24 -23.61 5.79
N SER A 124 6.18 -24.20 4.60
CA SER A 124 7.25 -25.01 4.03
C SER A 124 7.83 -24.29 2.81
N PHE A 125 9.12 -23.91 2.91
CA PHE A 125 9.85 -23.24 1.84
C PHE A 125 10.59 -24.29 0.99
N VAL A 126 10.40 -24.23 -0.33
CA VAL A 126 11.29 -24.88 -1.29
C VAL A 126 12.16 -23.78 -1.88
N SER A 127 13.37 -23.61 -1.34
CA SER A 127 14.29 -22.55 -1.77
C SER A 127 14.82 -22.80 -3.18
N GLY A 128 14.47 -21.92 -4.12
CA GLY A 128 15.45 -21.34 -5.03
C GLY A 128 15.90 -20.02 -4.40
N ASP A 129 17.20 -19.77 -4.37
CA ASP A 129 17.83 -18.75 -3.53
C ASP A 129 17.14 -17.37 -3.57
N TYR A 130 17.04 -16.74 -2.39
CA TYR A 130 16.67 -15.33 -2.15
C TYR A 130 15.19 -14.93 -2.07
N PHE A 131 14.35 -15.66 -1.34
CA PHE A 131 13.21 -15.01 -0.64
C PHE A 131 13.67 -14.53 0.73
N GLY A 132 14.20 -13.30 0.77
CA GLY A 132 14.35 -12.56 2.01
C GLY A 132 12.98 -12.20 2.57
N HIS A 133 12.31 -13.14 3.24
CA HIS A 133 11.26 -12.74 4.17
C HIS A 133 11.94 -11.91 5.26
N TYR A 134 11.70 -10.60 5.24
CA TYR A 134 11.82 -9.79 6.45
C TYR A 134 10.81 -10.37 7.45
N SER A 135 11.23 -11.38 8.19
CA SER A 135 10.74 -11.58 9.54
C SER A 135 11.26 -10.38 10.33
N TYR A 136 10.50 -9.29 10.34
CA TYR A 136 10.54 -8.43 11.51
C TYR A 136 10.24 -9.37 12.68
N GLY A 137 11.27 -9.62 13.48
CA GLY A 137 11.37 -10.79 14.34
C GLY A 137 10.09 -11.09 15.11
N GLY A 138 9.63 -12.34 14.97
CA GLY A 138 9.01 -13.12 16.03
C GLY A 138 8.15 -12.37 17.04
N ASN A 139 7.12 -11.66 16.58
CA ASN A 139 5.95 -11.47 17.41
C ASN A 139 4.69 -11.85 16.63
N PRO A 140 4.06 -13.02 16.93
CA PRO A 140 2.70 -13.33 16.49
C PRO A 140 1.64 -12.41 17.12
N ALA A 141 2.05 -11.31 17.77
CA ALA A 141 1.15 -10.30 18.26
C ALA A 141 0.40 -9.65 17.09
N ASN A 142 -0.84 -10.12 16.92
CA ASN A 142 -2.00 -9.27 16.78
C ASN A 142 -1.81 -8.15 15.75
N ASN A 143 -2.19 -8.37 14.49
CA ASN A 143 -2.85 -7.26 13.78
C ASN A 143 -4.07 -6.92 14.65
N PRO A 144 -4.01 -5.87 15.48
CA PRO A 144 -5.05 -5.65 16.44
C PRO A 144 -6.25 -5.22 15.60
N VAL A 145 -7.29 -6.04 15.55
CA VAL A 145 -8.59 -5.51 15.14
C VAL A 145 -8.93 -4.47 16.20
N PHE A 146 -8.74 -3.21 15.84
CA PHE A 146 -8.84 -2.10 16.76
C PHE A 146 -10.29 -1.97 17.22
N LYS A 147 -10.54 -2.24 18.51
CA LYS A 147 -11.89 -2.20 19.11
C LYS A 147 -12.30 -0.81 19.57
N ASN A 148 -11.35 0.12 19.67
CA ASN A 148 -11.51 1.46 20.21
C ASN A 148 -11.02 2.50 19.18
N ASN A 149 -11.57 3.71 19.26
CA ASN A 149 -11.17 4.85 18.43
C ASN A 149 -11.02 6.11 19.32
N PRO A 150 -9.80 6.66 19.49
CA PRO A 150 -8.55 6.18 18.94
C PRO A 150 -8.15 4.81 19.52
N SER A 151 -7.43 4.04 18.72
CA SER A 151 -6.72 2.87 19.20
C SER A 151 -5.32 3.24 19.65
N VAL A 152 -4.87 2.67 20.76
CA VAL A 152 -3.54 2.88 21.31
C VAL A 152 -2.84 1.54 21.44
N SER A 153 -1.61 1.45 20.95
CA SER A 153 -0.73 0.31 21.18
C SER A 153 0.65 0.76 21.64
N GLU A 154 1.29 -0.06 22.46
CA GLU A 154 2.62 0.18 22.98
C GLU A 154 3.49 -1.04 22.71
N GLY A 155 4.78 -0.82 22.49
CA GLY A 155 5.72 -1.91 22.31
C GLY A 155 7.16 -1.50 22.53
N THR A 156 8.06 -2.47 22.40
CA THR A 156 9.50 -2.24 22.46
C THR A 156 10.14 -2.84 21.22
N ASN A 157 11.04 -2.10 20.59
CA ASN A 157 11.85 -2.55 19.46
C ASN A 157 13.34 -2.45 19.84
N PRO A 158 14.20 -3.44 19.50
CA PRO A 158 15.62 -3.40 19.85
C PRO A 158 16.40 -2.19 19.30
N ILE A 159 15.93 -1.61 18.20
CA ILE A 159 16.57 -0.48 17.50
C ILE A 159 15.94 0.84 17.95
N THR A 160 14.61 0.91 17.99
CA THR A 160 13.88 2.18 18.22
C THR A 160 13.44 2.42 19.66
N GLY A 161 13.72 1.47 20.56
CA GLY A 161 13.35 1.56 21.97
C GLY A 161 11.86 1.33 22.19
N LYS A 162 11.30 1.90 23.26
CA LYS A 162 9.85 1.89 23.46
C LYS A 162 9.16 2.75 22.42
N TYR A 163 7.97 2.34 22.03
CA TYR A 163 7.12 3.13 21.15
C TYR A 163 5.67 3.10 21.59
N THR A 164 4.95 4.17 21.25
CA THR A 164 3.50 4.27 21.36
C THR A 164 2.93 4.64 20.01
N SER A 165 1.95 3.87 19.54
CA SER A 165 1.18 4.13 18.33
C SER A 165 -0.25 4.50 18.72
N ILE A 166 -0.75 5.58 18.12
CA ILE A 166 -2.14 6.01 18.25
C ILE A 166 -2.71 6.06 16.84
N VAL A 167 -3.84 5.41 16.59
CA VAL A 167 -4.51 5.41 15.29
C VAL A 167 -5.98 5.79 15.46
N GLU A 168 -6.42 6.75 14.66
CA GLU A 168 -7.80 7.22 14.58
C GLU A 168 -8.44 6.71 13.29
N PHE A 169 -9.71 6.32 13.36
CA PHE A 169 -10.46 5.76 12.25
C PHE A 169 -11.75 6.53 11.96
N ASP A 170 -12.19 6.51 10.70
CA ASP A 170 -13.55 6.89 10.33
C ASP A 170 -14.50 5.70 10.55
N LEU A 171 -15.19 5.70 11.69
CA LEU A 171 -16.13 4.63 12.05
C LEU A 171 -17.36 4.54 11.15
N SER A 172 -17.63 5.59 10.35
CA SER A 172 -18.78 5.62 9.43
C SER A 172 -18.47 4.96 8.08
N LYS A 173 -17.21 4.66 7.80
CA LYS A 173 -16.75 4.13 6.51
C LYS A 173 -16.01 2.81 6.68
N PRO A 174 -16.34 1.76 5.90
CA PRO A 174 -15.52 0.56 5.87
C PRO A 174 -14.16 0.86 5.24
N ASN A 175 -13.14 0.08 5.61
CA ASN A 175 -11.82 0.18 5.01
C ASN A 175 -11.81 -0.25 3.53
N LEU A 176 -10.71 0.03 2.85
CA LEU A 176 -10.43 -0.44 1.49
C LEU A 176 -10.52 -1.98 1.42
N PRO A 177 -11.13 -2.54 0.36
CA PRO A 177 -11.08 -3.98 0.12
C PRO A 177 -9.63 -4.48 0.01
N ASN A 178 -9.25 -5.52 0.76
CA ASN A 178 -7.94 -6.16 0.63
C ASN A 178 -7.89 -7.03 -0.65
N PRO A 179 -7.03 -6.72 -1.65
CA PRO A 179 -6.89 -7.53 -2.87
C PRO A 179 -6.33 -8.94 -2.63
N VAL A 180 -5.55 -9.12 -1.56
CA VAL A 180 -4.86 -10.37 -1.19
C VAL A 180 -5.29 -10.84 0.21
N PRO A 181 -6.57 -11.23 0.39
CA PRO A 181 -7.18 -11.43 1.71
C PRO A 181 -6.56 -12.56 2.55
N PHE A 182 -5.88 -13.52 1.91
CA PHE A 182 -5.24 -14.66 2.58
C PHE A 182 -4.03 -14.25 3.46
N PHE A 183 -3.47 -13.05 3.29
CA PHE A 183 -2.44 -12.51 4.20
C PHE A 183 -3.02 -11.94 5.50
N GLY A 184 -4.34 -11.93 5.65
CA GLY A 184 -5.04 -11.41 6.82
C GLY A 184 -5.93 -10.22 6.52
N LYS A 185 -6.66 -9.81 7.55
CA LYS A 185 -7.58 -8.68 7.48
C LYS A 185 -6.82 -7.36 7.59
N THR A 186 -7.20 -6.41 6.75
CA THR A 186 -6.95 -4.98 6.98
C THR A 186 -7.83 -4.48 8.13
N ASP A 187 -7.58 -3.27 8.63
CA ASP A 187 -8.46 -2.64 9.62
C ASP A 187 -9.92 -2.62 9.15
N LEU A 188 -10.88 -2.60 10.06
CA LEU A 188 -12.31 -2.59 9.71
C LEU A 188 -12.76 -1.28 9.07
N ASN A 189 -12.13 -0.17 9.49
CA ASN A 189 -12.48 1.19 9.13
C ASN A 189 -11.29 1.90 8.47
N LEU A 190 -11.56 3.00 7.74
CA LEU A 190 -10.49 3.79 7.12
C LEU A 190 -9.67 4.50 8.21
N PRO A 191 -8.33 4.35 8.24
CA PRO A 191 -7.50 5.14 9.12
C PRO A 191 -7.49 6.59 8.65
N LEU A 192 -7.69 7.54 9.57
CA LEU A 192 -7.63 8.98 9.33
C LEU A 192 -6.29 9.55 9.73
N ASN A 193 -5.86 9.26 10.96
CA ASN A 193 -4.60 9.75 11.51
C ASN A 193 -3.89 8.61 12.23
N SER A 194 -2.57 8.64 12.18
CA SER A 194 -1.75 7.88 13.12
C SER A 194 -0.58 8.72 13.61
N THR A 195 -0.20 8.50 14.87
CA THR A 195 0.99 9.07 15.47
C THR A 195 1.80 7.95 16.09
N LEU A 196 3.06 7.86 15.71
CA LEU A 196 4.01 6.92 16.26
C LEU A 196 5.13 7.69 16.95
N THR A 197 5.25 7.48 18.25
CA THR A 197 6.26 8.12 19.08
C THR A 197 7.28 7.08 19.51
N TYR A 198 8.56 7.37 19.31
CA TYR A 198 9.68 6.54 19.70
C TYR A 198 10.48 7.19 20.84
N GLU A 199 11.01 6.36 21.74
CA GLU A 199 11.86 6.83 22.84
C GLU A 199 13.26 7.25 22.35
N THR A 200 13.88 6.44 21.47
CA THR A 200 15.30 6.57 21.11
C THR A 200 15.58 6.76 19.62
N TYR A 201 14.56 6.73 18.76
CA TYR A 201 14.71 6.86 17.31
C TYR A 201 14.59 8.30 16.80
N ILE A 202 15.15 8.58 15.64
CA ILE A 202 14.98 9.83 14.90
C ILE A 202 14.37 9.49 13.54
N PRO A 203 13.21 10.05 13.17
CA PRO A 203 12.45 11.05 13.92
C PRO A 203 11.77 10.46 15.16
N LYS A 204 11.65 11.28 16.21
CA LYS A 204 11.02 10.84 17.47
C LYS A 204 9.52 10.69 17.35
N VAL A 205 8.91 11.49 16.47
CA VAL A 205 7.48 11.44 16.20
C VAL A 205 7.26 11.35 14.70
N VAL A 206 6.50 10.35 14.29
CA VAL A 206 6.00 10.17 12.92
C VAL A 206 4.50 10.36 12.95
N GLY A 207 4.01 11.35 12.22
CA GLY A 207 2.59 11.55 11.97
C GLY A 207 2.23 11.05 10.58
N VAL A 208 1.07 10.41 10.43
CA VAL A 208 0.49 10.07 9.12
C VAL A 208 -0.96 10.50 9.13
N GLU A 209 -1.35 11.36 8.20
CA GLU A 209 -2.74 11.75 7.95
C GLU A 209 -3.19 11.20 6.59
N HIS A 210 -4.44 10.75 6.50
CA HIS A 210 -5.06 10.28 5.28
C HIS A 210 -6.32 11.09 4.96
N ARG A 211 -6.38 11.61 3.73
CA ARG A 211 -7.56 12.26 3.16
C ARG A 211 -8.09 11.42 2.01
N TYR A 212 -9.38 11.10 2.03
CA TYR A 212 -10.00 10.20 1.06
C TYR A 212 -10.97 10.94 0.14
N THR A 213 -10.97 10.58 -1.13
CA THR A 213 -12.00 10.95 -2.10
C THR A 213 -12.82 9.72 -2.46
N PHE A 214 -14.14 9.87 -2.55
CA PHE A 214 -15.07 8.77 -2.82
C PHE A 214 -15.81 8.96 -4.14
N ASP A 215 -16.16 7.86 -4.80
CA ASP A 215 -17.11 7.88 -5.93
C ASP A 215 -18.57 8.01 -5.44
N SER A 216 -19.49 8.06 -6.40
CA SER A 216 -20.93 8.13 -6.13
C SER A 216 -21.51 6.91 -5.41
N GLN A 217 -20.78 5.78 -5.39
CA GLN A 217 -21.14 4.56 -4.67
C GLN A 217 -20.48 4.49 -3.28
N GLY A 218 -19.72 5.51 -2.89
CA GLY A 218 -19.01 5.55 -1.61
C GLY A 218 -17.73 4.72 -1.58
N LYS A 219 -17.18 4.29 -2.72
CA LYS A 219 -15.88 3.62 -2.81
C LYS A 219 -14.77 4.66 -2.85
N VAL A 220 -13.67 4.41 -2.16
CA VAL A 220 -12.50 5.30 -2.16
C VAL A 220 -11.81 5.25 -3.51
N ILE A 221 -11.76 6.35 -4.24
CA ILE A 221 -11.05 6.43 -5.54
C ILE A 221 -9.66 7.06 -5.42
N ARG A 222 -9.40 7.78 -4.33
CA ARG A 222 -8.11 8.41 -4.05
C ARG A 222 -7.86 8.53 -2.56
N ARG A 223 -6.60 8.32 -2.15
CA ARG A 223 -6.08 8.62 -0.81
C ARG A 223 -4.88 9.54 -0.95
N ILE A 224 -4.91 10.67 -0.25
CA ILE A 224 -3.74 11.53 -0.05
C ILE A 224 -3.20 11.18 1.33
N THR A 225 -1.95 10.71 1.37
CA THR A 225 -1.21 10.45 2.61
C THR A 225 -0.25 11.57 2.87
N ILE A 226 -0.28 12.14 4.08
CA ILE A 226 0.61 13.21 4.53
C ILE A 226 1.46 12.63 5.66
N ASN A 227 2.71 12.32 5.37
CA ASN A 227 3.68 11.88 6.36
C ASN A 227 4.37 13.11 6.96
N THR A 228 4.43 13.19 8.28
CA THR A 228 5.10 14.26 9.01
C THR A 228 6.26 13.65 9.82
N TYR A 229 7.47 14.12 9.58
CA TYR A 229 8.69 13.69 10.26
C TYR A 229 9.38 14.92 10.86
N ASP A 230 9.35 15.08 12.19
CA ASP A 230 10.02 16.18 12.91
C ASP A 230 9.84 17.58 12.24
N SER A 231 8.65 17.87 11.70
CA SER A 231 8.20 19.07 10.93
C SER A 231 8.30 19.05 9.41
N ASP A 232 9.00 18.10 8.80
CA ASP A 232 8.98 17.89 7.36
C ASP A 232 7.74 17.11 6.92
N LYS A 233 7.10 17.57 5.85
CA LYS A 233 5.91 16.91 5.28
C LYS A 233 6.21 16.27 3.94
N GLY A 234 6.03 14.97 3.87
CA GLY A 234 5.93 14.20 2.63
C GLY A 234 4.47 14.00 2.27
N VAL A 235 4.11 14.17 0.99
CA VAL A 235 2.78 13.82 0.48
C VAL A 235 2.94 12.58 -0.40
N THR A 236 1.93 11.71 -0.44
CA THR A 236 1.75 10.66 -1.43
C THR A 236 0.30 10.68 -1.89
N VAL A 237 0.06 10.48 -3.18
CA VAL A 237 -1.29 10.41 -3.75
C VAL A 237 -1.46 9.02 -4.34
N THR A 238 -2.32 8.22 -3.74
CA THR A 238 -2.64 6.87 -4.21
C THR A 238 -4.04 6.89 -4.83
N GLU A 239 -4.19 6.32 -6.02
CA GLU A 239 -5.47 6.15 -6.70
C GLU A 239 -5.87 4.68 -6.78
N TYR A 240 -7.18 4.44 -6.77
CA TYR A 240 -7.77 3.11 -6.77
C TYR A 240 -8.75 2.97 -7.92
N GLU A 241 -8.54 1.96 -8.77
CA GLU A 241 -9.50 1.55 -9.79
C GLU A 241 -10.22 0.28 -9.34
N TYR A 242 -11.49 0.16 -9.72
CA TYR A 242 -12.33 -0.99 -9.38
C TYR A 242 -12.88 -1.64 -10.63
N LYS A 243 -13.04 -2.97 -10.59
CA LYS A 243 -13.87 -3.68 -11.57
C LYS A 243 -15.32 -3.19 -11.47
N CYS A 244 -15.88 -2.67 -12.56
CA CYS A 244 -17.30 -2.38 -12.65
C CYS A 244 -18.10 -3.65 -12.33
N GLN A 245 -19.14 -3.50 -11.51
CA GLN A 245 -20.08 -4.57 -11.18
C GLN A 245 -21.24 -4.56 -12.16
#